data_AF-A0A947WCZ5-F1
#
_entry.id   AF-A0A947WCZ5-F1
#
_cell.length_a   1.000
_cell.length_b   1.000
_cell.length_c   1.000
_cell.angle_alpha   90.00
_cell.angle_beta   90.00
_cell.angle_gamma   90.00
#
_symmetry.space_group_name_H-M   'P 1'
#
loop_
_entity.id
_entity.type
_entity.pdbx_description
1 polymer ?
#
loop_
_entity_poly.entity_id
_entity_poly.type
_entity_poly.pdbx_seq_one_letter_code
_entity_poly.pdbx_strand_id
1 'polypeptide(L)'
;MAWAAMAVIIGMVVATGLIAGAAGVIHFPDPGLEAAVREALNKPAGEITDQELLGITTLDARYHKIANIEGIEYLVNLTELDLYGNQIVDISPLSGLSKLTTLILTRNEVADISPLSTLTSLAEIQLRNNQICDIEPLVNNPDFARDVAIALSFNPLPLQLGSPVMRNIEALQGRGARIVFAPIVVFPDAGVEAAIREAIGKPTEDILDADVVAVTALSARYRGISNLEGLEYCVNLTELDLSGNDIVEIDALAGLTKLAKLALENNDIISLGPLSDLSNLTQLSLNDNQIADLGPLSGLSRLTTLYLWNNEIVDLAPLSELRNLTGLYLYFNRIVDITPLANLQHLTGLGLSWNQIIDLAALSGLTSLSRLYLDHNQIVDISPLVSNAGLDQDDIVHLQENPLPLEPGSPALHDMQVLRDRGVAVDDSAEE
;
A
#
# COMPACT_ATOMS: atom_id res chain seq x y z
N MET A 1 -62.29 2.77 14.53
CA MET A 1 -61.04 2.08 14.17
C MET A 1 -61.04 1.89 12.66
N ALA A 2 -60.04 2.23 11.86
CA ALA A 2 -58.80 2.97 12.02
C ALA A 2 -58.21 3.07 10.59
N TRP A 3 -57.82 4.28 10.15
CA TRP A 3 -56.69 4.59 9.24
C TRP A 3 -56.71 4.06 7.79
N ALA A 4 -56.10 4.67 6.77
CA ALA A 4 -55.65 6.03 6.44
C ALA A 4 -55.10 5.88 5.01
N ALA A 5 -55.56 6.67 4.05
CA ALA A 5 -54.90 6.83 2.76
C ALA A 5 -55.29 8.21 2.19
N MET A 6 -54.57 9.23 2.63
CA MET A 6 -54.62 10.55 2.00
C MET A 6 -53.19 10.91 1.61
N ALA A 7 -53.00 11.03 0.29
CA ALA A 7 -51.82 11.60 -0.33
C ALA A 7 -51.54 12.99 0.25
N VAL A 8 -50.32 13.21 0.72
CA VAL A 8 -49.82 14.53 1.09
C VAL A 8 -48.94 15.01 -0.08
N ILE A 9 -49.55 15.77 -0.97
CA ILE A 9 -48.85 16.73 -1.83
C ILE A 9 -48.82 18.03 -1.02
N ILE A 10 -47.66 18.40 -0.49
CA ILE A 10 -47.35 19.73 0.07
C ILE A 10 -45.87 19.98 -0.30
N GLY A 11 -45.46 21.06 -0.95
CA GLY A 11 -46.18 22.18 -1.52
C GLY A 11 -45.23 22.96 -2.42
N MET A 12 -45.65 23.18 -3.67
CA MET A 12 -45.16 24.32 -4.45
C MET A 12 -45.58 25.60 -3.72
N VAL A 13 -44.64 26.38 -3.23
CA VAL A 13 -44.91 27.77 -2.88
C VAL A 13 -45.06 28.54 -4.18
N VAL A 14 -46.31 28.70 -4.60
CA VAL A 14 -46.71 29.68 -5.60
C VAL A 14 -46.52 31.05 -4.97
N ALA A 15 -45.69 31.88 -5.60
CA ALA A 15 -45.64 33.31 -5.34
C ALA A 15 -47.03 33.93 -5.61
N THR A 16 -47.78 34.20 -4.54
CA THR A 16 -48.98 35.04 -4.62
C THR A 16 -48.87 36.22 -3.67
N GLY A 17 -48.69 37.40 -4.25
CA GLY A 17 -49.36 38.64 -3.81
C GLY A 17 -48.87 39.29 -2.51
N LEU A 18 -48.26 40.47 -2.68
CA LEU A 18 -48.11 41.52 -1.67
C LEU A 18 -49.26 41.58 -0.65
N ILE A 19 -48.91 41.41 0.62
CA ILE A 19 -49.42 42.25 1.71
C ILE A 19 -48.20 42.72 2.50
N ALA A 20 -47.97 44.03 2.53
CA ALA A 20 -46.96 44.64 3.39
C ALA A 20 -47.39 44.53 4.86
N GLY A 21 -46.61 43.86 5.70
CA GLY A 21 -46.77 43.88 7.15
C GLY A 21 -46.24 42.63 7.87
N ALA A 22 -45.14 42.81 8.61
CA ALA A 22 -44.37 41.85 9.42
C ALA A 22 -43.40 40.95 8.63
N ALA A 23 -42.10 41.18 8.84
CA ALA A 23 -41.05 40.26 8.39
C ALA A 23 -41.26 38.90 9.09
N GLY A 24 -41.24 37.81 8.33
CA GLY A 24 -41.47 36.47 8.89
C GLY A 24 -40.31 36.11 9.81
N VAL A 25 -40.58 35.89 11.10
CA VAL A 25 -39.56 35.39 12.04
C VAL A 25 -39.27 33.94 11.70
N ILE A 26 -38.01 33.64 11.42
CA ILE A 26 -37.53 32.29 11.10
C ILE A 26 -36.95 31.66 12.37
N HIS A 27 -37.37 30.43 12.62
CA HIS A 27 -36.87 29.61 13.72
C HIS A 27 -36.01 28.48 13.15
N PHE A 28 -34.79 28.34 13.67
CA PHE A 28 -33.89 27.25 13.36
C PHE A 28 -33.96 26.23 14.51
N PRO A 29 -34.50 25.02 14.30
CA PRO A 29 -34.64 24.03 15.37
C PRO A 29 -33.31 23.54 15.93
N ASP A 30 -32.26 23.56 15.10
CA ASP A 30 -30.90 23.19 15.48
C ASP A 30 -30.10 24.40 15.97
N PRO A 31 -29.63 24.40 17.23
CA PRO A 31 -28.91 25.53 17.79
C PRO A 31 -27.53 25.75 17.14
N GLY A 32 -26.92 24.71 16.56
CA GLY A 32 -25.68 24.82 15.81
C GLY A 32 -25.88 25.56 14.49
N LEU A 33 -26.97 25.25 13.77
CA LEU A 33 -27.34 25.98 12.56
C LEU A 33 -27.76 27.42 12.88
N GLU A 34 -28.56 27.63 13.93
CA GLU A 34 -28.92 28.98 14.37
C GLU A 34 -27.66 29.81 14.68
N ALA A 35 -26.68 29.23 15.39
CA ALA A 35 -25.43 29.90 15.70
C ALA A 35 -24.66 30.31 14.43
N ALA A 36 -24.49 29.39 13.47
CA ALA A 36 -23.82 29.69 12.21
C ALA A 36 -24.53 30.81 11.43
N VAL A 37 -25.86 30.81 11.39
CA VAL A 37 -26.65 31.87 10.74
C VAL A 37 -26.49 33.21 11.47
N ARG A 38 -26.48 33.21 12.81
CA ARG A 38 -26.25 34.42 13.61
C ARG A 38 -24.86 34.99 13.38
N GLU A 39 -23.84 34.14 13.27
CA GLU A 39 -22.47 34.55 12.94
C GLU A 39 -22.42 35.18 11.54
N ALA A 40 -23.05 34.56 10.55
CA ALA A 40 -23.15 35.11 9.18
C ALA A 40 -23.88 36.46 9.11
N LEU A 41 -24.89 36.68 9.95
CA LEU A 41 -25.61 37.95 10.06
C LEU A 41 -24.91 38.98 10.94
N ASN A 42 -23.84 38.60 11.66
CA ASN A 42 -23.25 39.39 12.75
C ASN A 42 -24.32 39.83 13.78
N LYS A 43 -25.21 38.89 14.16
CA LYS A 43 -26.39 39.14 14.98
C LYS A 43 -26.51 38.13 16.14
N PRO A 44 -25.84 38.38 17.28
CA PRO A 44 -25.76 37.41 18.37
C PRO A 44 -27.07 37.18 19.14
N ALA A 45 -28.05 38.08 19.02
CA ALA A 45 -29.33 37.99 19.73
C ALA A 45 -30.47 38.66 18.94
N GLY A 46 -31.71 38.37 19.36
CA GLY A 46 -32.93 38.87 18.74
C GLY A 46 -33.46 37.94 17.64
N GLU A 47 -34.65 38.27 17.14
CA GLU A 47 -35.33 37.51 16.08
C GLU A 47 -34.54 37.55 14.78
N ILE A 48 -34.49 36.42 14.06
CA ILE A 48 -33.95 36.35 12.70
C ILE A 48 -35.13 36.41 11.74
N THR A 49 -35.10 37.34 10.79
CA THR A 49 -36.18 37.53 9.83
C THR A 49 -35.81 37.01 8.44
N ASP A 50 -36.81 36.57 7.68
CA ASP A 50 -36.68 36.18 6.27
C ASP A 50 -35.92 37.23 5.42
N GLN A 51 -36.20 38.51 5.63
CA GLN A 51 -35.56 39.61 4.92
C GLN A 51 -34.05 39.72 5.23
N GLU A 52 -33.62 39.39 6.44
CA GLU A 52 -32.20 39.36 6.82
C GLU A 52 -31.47 38.20 6.15
N LEU A 53 -32.13 37.04 6.06
CA LEU A 53 -31.57 35.83 5.43
C LEU A 53 -31.30 36.02 3.93
N LEU A 54 -32.02 36.91 3.25
CA LEU A 54 -31.74 37.27 1.86
C LEU A 54 -30.31 37.83 1.65
N GLY A 55 -29.67 38.35 2.70
CA GLY A 55 -28.31 38.87 2.64
C GLY A 55 -27.21 37.80 2.69
N ILE A 56 -27.54 36.56 3.10
CA ILE A 56 -26.54 35.50 3.25
C ILE A 56 -26.33 34.81 1.91
N THR A 57 -25.11 34.95 1.36
CA THR A 57 -24.68 34.29 0.12
C THR A 57 -23.67 33.17 0.37
N THR A 58 -23.04 33.14 1.53
CA THR A 58 -22.08 32.12 1.97
C THR A 58 -22.35 31.78 3.43
N LEU A 59 -22.35 30.50 3.79
CA LEU A 59 -22.52 30.05 5.17
C LEU A 59 -21.44 29.02 5.53
N ASP A 60 -20.56 29.38 6.46
CA ASP A 60 -19.63 28.46 7.13
C ASP A 60 -20.31 27.97 8.41
N ALA A 61 -20.62 26.68 8.45
CA ALA A 61 -21.31 26.01 9.55
C ALA A 61 -20.56 24.74 9.98
N ARG A 62 -19.23 24.73 9.83
CA ARG A 62 -18.38 23.58 10.13
C ARG A 62 -18.32 23.26 11.61
N TYR A 63 -18.33 21.98 11.98
CA TYR A 63 -18.13 21.51 13.36
C TYR A 63 -19.09 22.12 14.40
N HIS A 64 -20.27 22.57 13.98
CA HIS A 64 -21.29 23.17 14.84
C HIS A 64 -22.18 22.12 15.54
N LYS A 65 -21.90 20.82 15.33
CA LYS A 65 -22.71 19.68 15.82
C LYS A 65 -24.14 19.72 15.29
N ILE A 66 -24.31 20.18 14.06
CA ILE A 66 -25.61 20.31 13.40
C ILE A 66 -26.12 18.92 13.06
N ALA A 67 -27.35 18.60 13.44
CA ALA A 67 -28.03 17.36 13.06
C ALA A 67 -29.28 17.61 12.21
N ASN A 68 -29.90 18.79 12.35
CA ASN A 68 -31.06 19.22 11.57
C ASN A 68 -30.74 20.54 10.84
N ILE A 69 -30.97 20.58 9.53
CA ILE A 69 -30.77 21.78 8.72
C ILE A 69 -32.06 22.52 8.34
N GLU A 70 -33.19 22.18 8.95
CA GLU A 70 -34.43 22.94 8.81
C GLU A 70 -34.21 24.44 9.12
N GLY A 71 -34.74 25.29 8.25
CA GLY A 71 -34.49 26.72 8.23
C GLY A 71 -33.47 27.14 7.15
N ILE A 72 -32.63 26.22 6.65
CA ILE A 72 -31.67 26.54 5.58
C ILE A 72 -32.38 26.93 4.27
N GLU A 73 -33.60 26.42 4.04
CA GLU A 73 -34.41 26.69 2.84
C GLU A 73 -34.78 28.17 2.67
N TYR A 74 -34.71 28.97 3.73
CA TYR A 74 -34.93 30.42 3.67
C TYR A 74 -33.71 31.22 3.19
N LEU A 75 -32.52 30.60 3.13
CA LEU A 75 -31.29 31.22 2.62
C LEU A 75 -31.23 31.14 1.09
N VAL A 76 -32.26 31.66 0.42
CA VAL A 76 -32.49 31.50 -1.04
C VAL A 76 -31.41 32.12 -1.94
N ASN A 77 -30.50 32.93 -1.38
CA ASN A 77 -29.38 33.54 -2.08
C ASN A 77 -28.03 32.84 -1.84
N LEU A 78 -28.03 31.71 -1.13
CA LEU A 78 -26.83 30.96 -0.81
C LEU A 78 -26.17 30.39 -2.08
N THR A 79 -24.86 30.62 -2.18
CA THR A 79 -23.98 30.16 -3.26
C THR A 79 -22.92 29.18 -2.75
N GLU A 80 -22.50 29.32 -1.49
CA GLU A 80 -21.55 28.42 -0.84
C GLU A 80 -22.06 28.01 0.53
N LEU A 81 -22.05 26.70 0.80
CA LEU A 81 -22.48 26.12 2.05
C LEU A 81 -21.45 25.09 2.53
N ASP A 82 -20.81 25.38 3.65
CA ASP A 82 -19.86 24.46 4.30
C ASP A 82 -20.46 23.88 5.59
N LEU A 83 -20.84 22.60 5.54
CA LEU A 83 -21.40 21.81 6.63
C LEU A 83 -20.43 20.70 7.06
N TYR A 84 -19.13 20.84 6.80
CA TYR A 84 -18.13 19.82 7.15
C TYR A 84 -18.19 19.46 8.65
N GLY A 85 -18.09 18.15 8.94
CA GLY A 85 -17.84 17.67 10.30
C GLY A 85 -19.03 17.86 11.26
N ASN A 86 -20.23 17.56 10.79
CA ASN A 86 -21.48 17.65 11.55
C ASN A 86 -22.13 16.24 11.66
N GLN A 87 -23.40 16.17 12.07
CA GLN A 87 -24.17 14.94 12.32
C GLN A 87 -25.43 14.87 11.44
N ILE A 88 -25.32 15.42 10.23
CA ILE A 88 -26.47 15.62 9.34
C ILE A 88 -26.81 14.30 8.65
N VAL A 89 -28.10 13.94 8.69
CA VAL A 89 -28.67 12.77 8.00
C VAL A 89 -29.60 13.21 6.86
N ASP A 90 -30.48 14.17 7.14
CA ASP A 90 -31.49 14.67 6.20
C ASP A 90 -31.03 15.98 5.56
N ILE A 91 -30.92 15.96 4.23
CA ILE A 91 -30.58 17.15 3.43
C ILE A 91 -31.76 17.65 2.58
N SER A 92 -32.98 17.18 2.84
CA SER A 92 -34.19 17.61 2.12
C SER A 92 -34.44 19.12 2.15
N PRO A 93 -34.09 19.88 3.21
CA PRO A 93 -34.21 21.34 3.21
C PRO A 93 -33.36 22.06 2.13
N LEU A 94 -32.38 21.38 1.52
CA LEU A 94 -31.58 21.97 0.44
C LEU A 94 -32.33 22.09 -0.89
N SER A 95 -33.42 21.34 -1.11
CA SER A 95 -34.03 21.09 -2.44
C SER A 95 -34.47 22.33 -3.25
N GLY A 96 -34.49 23.52 -2.65
CA GLY A 96 -34.84 24.80 -3.29
C GLY A 96 -33.68 25.79 -3.48
N LEU A 97 -32.48 25.48 -3.01
CA LEU A 97 -31.32 26.39 -3.02
C LEU A 97 -30.62 26.42 -4.40
N SER A 98 -31.39 26.77 -5.44
CA SER A 98 -30.97 26.72 -6.85
C SER A 98 -29.73 27.55 -7.22
N LYS A 99 -29.29 28.48 -6.35
CA LYS A 99 -28.08 29.28 -6.54
C LYS A 99 -26.81 28.65 -5.96
N LEU A 100 -26.93 27.53 -5.27
CA LEU A 100 -25.81 26.88 -4.60
C LEU A 100 -24.83 26.33 -5.65
N THR A 101 -23.59 26.80 -5.60
CA THR A 101 -22.48 26.37 -6.47
C THR A 101 -21.50 25.46 -5.76
N THR A 102 -21.31 25.65 -4.46
CA THR A 102 -20.39 24.85 -3.64
C THR A 102 -21.10 24.30 -2.43
N LEU A 103 -21.07 22.97 -2.29
CA LEU A 103 -21.67 22.26 -1.16
C LEU A 103 -20.66 21.30 -0.53
N ILE A 104 -20.30 21.56 0.72
CA ILE A 104 -19.39 20.71 1.49
C ILE A 104 -20.20 20.00 2.58
N LEU A 105 -20.33 18.68 2.45
CA LEU A 105 -21.02 17.80 3.39
C LEU A 105 -20.10 16.70 3.94
N THR A 106 -18.79 16.86 3.78
CA THR A 106 -17.80 15.85 4.18
C THR A 106 -17.85 15.59 5.68
N ARG A 107 -17.74 14.32 6.10
CA ARG A 107 -17.86 13.87 7.50
C ARG A 107 -19.23 14.25 8.10
N ASN A 108 -20.27 13.62 7.56
CA ASN A 108 -21.64 13.63 8.09
C ASN A 108 -22.22 12.20 8.04
N GLU A 109 -23.53 12.06 8.21
CA GLU A 109 -24.25 10.78 8.22
C GLU A 109 -25.26 10.69 7.06
N VAL A 110 -25.03 11.44 5.97
CA VAL A 110 -25.95 11.53 4.83
C VAL A 110 -25.98 10.21 4.06
N ALA A 111 -27.17 9.68 3.82
CA ALA A 111 -27.38 8.49 2.97
C ALA A 111 -28.21 8.82 1.72
N ASP A 112 -29.27 9.61 1.89
CA ASP A 112 -30.16 10.03 0.80
C ASP A 112 -29.69 11.36 0.20
N ILE A 113 -29.25 11.31 -1.05
CA ILE A 113 -28.84 12.48 -1.83
C ILE A 113 -29.84 12.89 -2.91
N SER A 114 -31.09 12.39 -2.85
CA SER A 114 -32.19 12.81 -3.73
C SER A 114 -32.41 14.32 -3.80
N PRO A 115 -32.21 15.13 -2.72
CA PRO A 115 -32.34 16.58 -2.78
C PRO A 115 -31.34 17.26 -3.72
N LEU A 116 -30.20 16.63 -4.02
CA LEU A 116 -29.20 17.19 -4.93
C LEU A 116 -29.65 17.14 -6.41
N SER A 117 -30.68 16.35 -6.72
CA SER A 117 -31.18 16.21 -8.09
C SER A 117 -31.83 17.49 -8.64
N THR A 118 -32.23 18.43 -7.77
CA THR A 118 -32.86 19.70 -8.15
C THR A 118 -31.90 20.89 -8.12
N LEU A 119 -30.67 20.70 -7.65
CA LEU A 119 -29.67 21.75 -7.49
C LEU A 119 -28.82 21.89 -8.75
N THR A 120 -29.27 22.74 -9.66
CA THR A 120 -28.72 22.84 -11.03
C THR A 120 -27.46 23.70 -11.16
N SER A 121 -27.09 24.46 -10.13
CA SER A 121 -25.94 25.37 -10.18
C SER A 121 -24.65 24.80 -9.54
N LEU A 122 -24.67 23.58 -9.03
CA LEU A 122 -23.53 23.01 -8.30
C LEU A 122 -22.33 22.78 -9.25
N ALA A 123 -21.18 23.30 -8.84
CA ALA A 123 -19.88 23.11 -9.48
C ALA A 123 -18.92 22.28 -8.60
N GLU A 124 -19.10 22.30 -7.28
CA GLU A 124 -18.30 21.50 -6.35
C GLU A 124 -19.18 20.87 -5.27
N ILE A 125 -19.05 19.55 -5.11
CA ILE A 125 -19.81 18.74 -4.15
C ILE A 125 -18.85 17.82 -3.39
N GLN A 126 -18.64 18.07 -2.10
CA GLN A 126 -17.76 17.27 -1.24
C GLN A 126 -18.58 16.38 -0.30
N LEU A 127 -18.83 15.13 -0.70
CA LEU A 127 -19.65 14.14 0.01
C LEU A 127 -18.82 13.05 0.72
N ARG A 128 -17.50 13.23 0.85
CA ARG A 128 -16.61 12.20 1.44
C ARG A 128 -17.04 11.83 2.86
N ASN A 129 -16.86 10.57 3.23
CA ASN A 129 -17.13 10.07 4.59
C ASN A 129 -18.57 10.36 5.04
N ASN A 130 -19.51 9.72 4.34
CA ASN A 130 -20.94 9.71 4.59
C ASN A 130 -21.46 8.26 4.48
N GLN A 131 -22.77 8.04 4.42
CA GLN A 131 -23.41 6.73 4.33
C GLN A 131 -24.05 6.48 2.94
N ILE A 132 -23.50 7.09 1.89
CA ILE A 132 -24.06 7.03 0.53
C ILE A 132 -23.76 5.67 -0.12
N CYS A 133 -24.81 4.96 -0.54
CA CYS A 133 -24.68 3.70 -1.29
C CYS A 133 -25.29 3.77 -2.69
N ASP A 134 -26.03 4.84 -3.01
CA ASP A 134 -26.64 5.10 -4.31
C ASP A 134 -26.38 6.54 -4.75
N ILE A 135 -26.07 6.70 -6.03
CA ILE A 135 -25.76 7.99 -6.66
C ILE A 135 -26.65 8.28 -7.87
N GLU A 136 -27.70 7.49 -8.11
CA GLU A 136 -28.69 7.76 -9.15
C GLU A 136 -29.23 9.21 -9.11
N PRO A 137 -29.48 9.84 -7.94
CA PRO A 137 -29.90 11.24 -7.90
C PRO A 137 -28.95 12.22 -8.60
N LEU A 138 -27.64 11.97 -8.56
CA LEU A 138 -26.66 12.82 -9.24
C LEU A 138 -26.81 12.69 -10.77
N VAL A 139 -27.05 11.48 -11.27
CA VAL A 139 -27.26 11.25 -12.72
C VAL A 139 -28.57 11.85 -13.21
N ASN A 140 -29.59 11.87 -12.35
CA ASN A 140 -30.90 12.44 -12.66
C ASN A 140 -30.89 13.97 -12.72
N ASN A 141 -29.84 14.62 -12.22
CA ASN A 141 -29.60 16.04 -12.44
C ASN A 141 -28.98 16.24 -13.84
N PRO A 142 -29.70 16.83 -14.82
CA PRO A 142 -29.18 17.00 -16.17
C PRO A 142 -28.03 18.01 -16.25
N ASP A 143 -27.94 18.91 -15.26
CA ASP A 143 -26.97 20.01 -15.22
C ASP A 143 -25.64 19.62 -14.53
N PHE A 144 -25.54 18.41 -13.98
CA PHE A 144 -24.25 17.81 -13.60
C PHE A 144 -23.49 17.36 -14.85
N ALA A 145 -23.14 18.33 -15.68
CA ALA A 145 -22.39 18.18 -16.91
C ALA A 145 -21.37 19.34 -17.03
N ARG A 146 -20.17 19.00 -17.52
CA ARG A 146 -18.98 19.85 -17.64
C ARG A 146 -18.51 20.53 -16.34
N ASP A 147 -17.35 20.09 -15.87
CA ASP A 147 -16.54 20.75 -14.83
C ASP A 147 -17.08 20.70 -13.39
N VAL A 148 -18.14 19.93 -13.13
CA VAL A 148 -18.58 19.65 -11.74
C VAL A 148 -17.60 18.67 -11.08
N ALA A 149 -17.03 19.06 -9.93
CA ALA A 149 -16.17 18.23 -9.11
C ALA A 149 -16.98 17.56 -7.98
N ILE A 150 -17.01 16.23 -7.94
CA ILE A 150 -17.79 15.45 -6.98
C ILE A 150 -16.85 14.50 -6.24
N ALA A 151 -16.77 14.62 -4.91
CA ALA A 151 -15.97 13.73 -4.07
C ALA A 151 -16.87 12.82 -3.23
N LEU A 152 -16.79 11.52 -3.49
CA LEU A 152 -17.59 10.44 -2.89
C LEU A 152 -16.74 9.42 -2.10
N SER A 153 -15.42 9.59 -2.00
CA SER A 153 -14.55 8.65 -1.26
C SER A 153 -15.05 8.38 0.16
N PHE A 154 -14.76 7.18 0.69
CA PHE A 154 -15.18 6.77 2.03
C PHE A 154 -16.71 6.74 2.24
N ASN A 155 -17.46 6.42 1.19
CA ASN A 155 -18.87 6.06 1.27
C ASN A 155 -19.04 4.55 1.00
N PRO A 156 -20.08 3.89 1.53
CA PRO A 156 -20.38 2.47 1.29
C PRO A 156 -20.92 2.20 -0.12
N LEU A 157 -20.22 2.68 -1.16
CA LEU A 157 -20.61 2.53 -2.56
C LEU A 157 -20.31 1.10 -3.07
N PRO A 158 -21.28 0.41 -3.70
CA PRO A 158 -21.06 -0.89 -4.33
C PRO A 158 -20.31 -0.74 -5.67
N LEU A 159 -18.98 -0.60 -5.61
CA LEU A 159 -18.08 -0.33 -6.74
C LEU A 159 -17.75 -1.57 -7.62
N GLN A 160 -18.61 -2.58 -7.66
CA GLN A 160 -18.40 -3.73 -8.53
C GLN A 160 -18.58 -3.33 -10.01
N LEU A 161 -17.68 -3.77 -10.90
CA LEU A 161 -17.79 -3.51 -12.34
C LEU A 161 -19.17 -3.94 -12.88
N GLY A 162 -19.85 -3.03 -13.58
CA GLY A 162 -21.20 -3.24 -14.10
C GLY A 162 -22.33 -3.10 -13.06
N SER A 163 -22.03 -2.70 -11.82
CA SER A 163 -23.06 -2.31 -10.85
C SER A 163 -23.81 -1.05 -11.32
N PRO A 164 -25.04 -0.81 -10.82
CA PRO A 164 -25.76 0.44 -11.09
C PRO A 164 -24.95 1.69 -10.72
N VAL A 165 -24.23 1.66 -9.59
CA VAL A 165 -23.37 2.78 -9.16
C VAL A 165 -22.22 3.01 -10.13
N MET A 166 -21.55 1.96 -10.61
CA MET A 166 -20.49 2.13 -11.61
C MET A 166 -21.03 2.70 -12.94
N ARG A 167 -22.19 2.24 -13.40
CA ARG A 167 -22.84 2.83 -14.60
C ARG A 167 -23.19 4.31 -14.40
N ASN A 168 -23.62 4.67 -13.20
CA ASN A 168 -23.93 6.06 -12.85
C ASN A 168 -22.66 6.93 -12.82
N ILE A 169 -21.56 6.43 -12.26
CA ILE A 169 -20.24 7.07 -12.31
C ILE A 169 -19.81 7.28 -13.76
N GLU A 170 -19.84 6.24 -14.59
CA GLU A 170 -19.49 6.29 -16.01
C GLU A 170 -20.35 7.29 -16.78
N ALA A 171 -21.66 7.34 -16.49
CA ALA A 171 -22.57 8.29 -17.12
C ALA A 171 -22.23 9.75 -16.77
N LEU A 172 -21.91 10.04 -15.51
CA LEU A 172 -21.50 11.38 -15.07
C LEU A 172 -20.13 11.77 -15.63
N GLN A 173 -19.16 10.85 -15.61
CA GLN A 173 -17.85 11.06 -16.24
C GLN A 173 -17.99 11.31 -17.75
N GLY A 174 -18.88 10.59 -18.43
CA GLY A 174 -19.22 10.81 -19.84
C GLY A 174 -19.85 12.18 -20.13
N ARG A 175 -20.45 12.83 -19.12
CA ARG A 175 -20.92 14.23 -19.18
C ARG A 175 -19.83 15.26 -18.84
N GLY A 176 -18.63 14.81 -18.48
CA GLY A 176 -17.49 15.67 -18.10
C GLY A 176 -17.42 16.02 -16.62
N ALA A 177 -18.14 15.32 -15.74
CA ALA A 177 -17.99 15.49 -14.29
C ALA A 177 -16.70 14.79 -13.80
N ARG A 178 -15.98 15.42 -12.87
CA ARG A 178 -14.81 14.83 -12.21
C ARG A 178 -15.26 14.18 -10.91
N ILE A 179 -15.28 12.84 -10.88
CA ILE A 179 -15.72 12.07 -9.70
C ILE A 179 -14.53 11.40 -9.03
N VAL A 180 -14.34 11.66 -7.74
CA VAL A 180 -13.38 10.97 -6.88
C VAL A 180 -14.15 10.10 -5.90
N PHE A 181 -14.25 8.80 -6.16
CA PHE A 181 -15.09 7.87 -5.37
C PHE A 181 -14.28 6.75 -4.70
N ALA A 182 -13.01 6.60 -5.08
CA ALA A 182 -12.03 5.73 -4.43
C ALA A 182 -11.19 6.53 -3.40
N PRO A 183 -10.66 5.88 -2.35
CA PRO A 183 -9.64 6.49 -1.51
C PRO A 183 -8.37 6.76 -2.33
N ILE A 184 -7.83 7.97 -2.18
CA ILE A 184 -6.55 8.36 -2.79
C ILE A 184 -5.44 7.72 -1.96
N VAL A 185 -4.54 7.01 -2.62
CA VAL A 185 -3.33 6.46 -2.01
C VAL A 185 -2.22 7.48 -2.16
N VAL A 186 -1.59 7.82 -1.04
CA VAL A 186 -0.48 8.78 -0.98
C VAL A 186 0.80 8.01 -0.72
N PHE A 187 1.85 8.34 -1.46
CA PHE A 187 3.20 7.82 -1.27
C PHE A 187 4.08 8.99 -0.85
N PRO A 188 4.45 9.12 0.44
CA PRO A 188 5.24 10.25 0.92
C PRO A 188 6.64 10.33 0.28
N ASP A 189 7.17 9.18 -0.14
CA ASP A 189 8.45 9.08 -0.85
C ASP A 189 8.25 9.26 -2.35
N ALA A 190 8.91 10.27 -2.92
CA ALA A 190 8.79 10.60 -4.34
C ALA A 190 9.33 9.49 -5.27
N GLY A 191 10.29 8.69 -4.81
CA GLY A 191 10.83 7.56 -5.55
C GLY A 191 9.80 6.44 -5.68
N VAL A 192 9.09 6.13 -4.59
CA VAL A 192 7.98 5.17 -4.58
C VAL A 192 6.82 5.70 -5.43
N GLU A 193 6.40 6.95 -5.22
CA GLU A 193 5.31 7.57 -5.99
C GLU A 193 5.60 7.50 -7.50
N ALA A 194 6.81 7.90 -7.92
CA ALA A 194 7.21 7.87 -9.33
C ALA A 194 7.17 6.44 -9.90
N ALA A 195 7.66 5.44 -9.16
CA ALA A 195 7.63 4.06 -9.60
C ALA A 195 6.19 3.54 -9.77
N ILE A 196 5.30 3.87 -8.84
CA ILE A 196 3.88 3.53 -8.92
C ILE A 196 3.23 4.21 -10.12
N ARG A 197 3.44 5.51 -10.30
CA ARG A 197 2.89 6.27 -11.44
C ARG A 197 3.30 5.70 -12.78
N GLU A 198 4.57 5.30 -12.91
CA GLU A 198 5.07 4.61 -14.10
C GLU A 198 4.38 3.25 -14.30
N ALA A 199 4.20 2.47 -13.24
CA ALA A 199 3.56 1.16 -13.29
C ALA A 199 2.07 1.23 -13.68
N ILE A 200 1.34 2.24 -13.20
CA ILE A 200 -0.09 2.41 -13.48
C ILE A 200 -0.37 3.31 -14.70
N GLY A 201 0.66 3.97 -15.25
CA GLY A 201 0.53 4.86 -16.41
C GLY A 201 -0.16 6.20 -16.11
N LYS A 202 -0.11 6.68 -14.86
CA LYS A 202 -0.76 7.94 -14.42
C LYS A 202 0.26 8.98 -13.95
N PRO A 203 0.79 9.81 -14.86
CA PRO A 203 1.86 10.75 -14.51
C PRO A 203 1.37 11.89 -13.61
N THR A 204 0.10 12.27 -13.72
CA THR A 204 -0.44 13.46 -13.03
C THR A 204 -1.77 13.25 -12.33
N GLU A 205 -2.53 12.21 -12.68
CA GLU A 205 -3.80 11.93 -12.02
C GLU A 205 -3.62 11.42 -10.58
N ASP A 206 -4.66 11.53 -9.76
CA ASP A 206 -4.67 10.92 -8.44
C ASP A 206 -4.44 9.40 -8.55
N ILE A 207 -3.63 8.86 -7.64
CA ILE A 207 -3.42 7.43 -7.49
C ILE A 207 -4.54 6.90 -6.59
N LEU A 208 -5.34 5.99 -7.12
CA LEU A 208 -6.49 5.40 -6.43
C LEU A 208 -6.15 4.00 -5.90
N ASP A 209 -6.92 3.51 -4.93
CA ASP A 209 -6.80 2.13 -4.44
C ASP A 209 -6.85 1.08 -5.57
N ALA A 210 -7.77 1.24 -6.51
CA ALA A 210 -7.93 0.34 -7.64
C ALA A 210 -6.70 0.31 -8.55
N ASP A 211 -5.94 1.42 -8.60
CA ASP A 211 -4.71 1.49 -9.37
C ASP A 211 -3.61 0.65 -8.72
N VAL A 212 -3.39 0.84 -7.41
CA VAL A 212 -2.33 0.14 -6.67
C VAL A 212 -2.64 -1.35 -6.46
N VAL A 213 -3.92 -1.69 -6.31
CA VAL A 213 -4.39 -3.09 -6.24
C VAL A 213 -4.19 -3.80 -7.59
N ALA A 214 -4.15 -3.08 -8.71
CA ALA A 214 -3.88 -3.67 -10.02
C ALA A 214 -2.38 -3.97 -10.25
N VAL A 215 -1.48 -3.39 -9.45
CA VAL A 215 -0.02 -3.60 -9.59
C VAL A 215 0.36 -4.99 -9.08
N THR A 216 0.94 -5.81 -9.97
CA THR A 216 1.40 -7.17 -9.65
C THR A 216 2.91 -7.32 -9.70
N ALA A 217 3.61 -6.41 -10.36
CA ALA A 217 5.06 -6.33 -10.40
C ALA A 217 5.49 -4.86 -10.35
N LEU A 218 6.49 -4.54 -9.53
CA LEU A 218 7.01 -3.19 -9.40
C LEU A 218 8.54 -3.22 -9.29
N SER A 219 9.21 -2.38 -10.09
CA SER A 219 10.64 -2.12 -9.98
C SER A 219 10.86 -0.64 -9.68
N ALA A 220 11.55 -0.37 -8.58
CA ALA A 220 11.83 0.96 -8.07
C ALA A 220 13.31 1.09 -7.64
N ARG A 221 14.20 0.51 -8.44
CA ARG A 221 15.65 0.49 -8.18
C ARG A 221 16.28 1.88 -8.28
N TYR A 222 17.26 2.17 -7.43
CA TYR A 222 18.11 3.37 -7.54
C TYR A 222 17.32 4.68 -7.60
N ARG A 223 16.32 4.82 -6.72
CA ARG A 223 15.43 6.00 -6.66
C ARG A 223 15.61 6.85 -5.40
N GLY A 224 16.55 6.51 -4.53
CA GLY A 224 16.77 7.21 -3.25
C GLY A 224 15.58 7.05 -2.31
N ILE A 225 14.92 5.87 -2.35
CA ILE A 225 13.76 5.57 -1.53
C ILE A 225 14.21 5.31 -0.09
N SER A 226 13.59 5.97 0.88
CA SER A 226 13.82 5.70 2.30
C SER A 226 12.53 5.41 3.08
N ASN A 227 11.37 5.76 2.53
CA ASN A 227 10.07 5.50 3.14
C ASN A 227 9.18 4.68 2.20
N LEU A 228 8.70 3.52 2.68
CA LEU A 228 7.87 2.59 1.93
C LEU A 228 6.36 2.77 2.16
N GLU A 229 5.94 3.75 2.98
CA GLU A 229 4.53 4.05 3.25
C GLU A 229 3.74 4.21 1.94
N GLY A 230 2.59 3.55 1.91
CA GLY A 230 1.71 3.42 0.74
C GLY A 230 1.88 2.09 0.00
N LEU A 231 3.04 1.41 0.10
CA LEU A 231 3.21 0.10 -0.55
C LEU A 231 2.35 -1.00 0.08
N GLU A 232 1.92 -0.85 1.33
CA GLU A 232 1.01 -1.78 1.99
C GLU A 232 -0.34 -1.94 1.26
N TYR A 233 -0.71 -0.96 0.42
CA TYR A 233 -1.93 -1.02 -0.41
C TYR A 233 -1.74 -1.80 -1.72
N CYS A 234 -0.51 -2.10 -2.12
CA CYS A 234 -0.18 -2.87 -3.33
C CYS A 234 -0.32 -4.39 -3.09
N VAL A 235 -1.45 -4.81 -2.52
CA VAL A 235 -1.69 -6.16 -1.95
C VAL A 235 -1.63 -7.32 -2.96
N ASN A 236 -1.57 -7.01 -4.25
CA ASN A 236 -1.46 -8.00 -5.33
C ASN A 236 -0.04 -8.15 -5.91
N LEU A 237 0.95 -7.47 -5.33
CA LEU A 237 2.35 -7.62 -5.73
C LEU A 237 2.80 -9.08 -5.57
N THR A 238 3.40 -9.58 -6.66
CA THR A 238 4.07 -10.88 -6.74
C THR A 238 5.57 -10.73 -6.94
N GLU A 239 6.01 -9.61 -7.52
CA GLU A 239 7.42 -9.30 -7.75
C GLU A 239 7.69 -7.84 -7.34
N LEU A 240 8.68 -7.63 -6.48
CA LEU A 240 9.07 -6.30 -6.01
C LEU A 240 10.59 -6.18 -6.00
N ASP A 241 11.10 -5.18 -6.71
CA ASP A 241 12.52 -4.84 -6.75
C ASP A 241 12.74 -3.41 -6.23
N LEU A 242 13.30 -3.31 -5.02
CA LEU A 242 13.63 -2.08 -4.29
C LEU A 242 15.16 -1.92 -4.13
N SER A 243 15.94 -2.54 -5.01
CA SER A 243 17.40 -2.59 -4.90
C SER A 243 18.07 -1.22 -5.07
N GLY A 244 19.12 -0.96 -4.29
CA GLY A 244 19.94 0.26 -4.41
C GLY A 244 19.23 1.52 -3.93
N ASN A 245 18.61 1.47 -2.75
CA ASN A 245 17.92 2.60 -2.13
C ASN A 245 18.47 2.82 -0.71
N ASP A 246 17.86 3.73 0.05
CA ASP A 246 18.27 4.11 1.41
C ASP A 246 17.27 3.55 2.45
N ILE A 247 16.78 2.32 2.24
CA ILE A 247 15.72 1.70 3.05
C ILE A 247 16.32 1.10 4.32
N VAL A 248 15.77 1.48 5.48
CA VAL A 248 16.10 0.88 6.78
C VAL A 248 14.95 0.02 7.31
N GLU A 249 13.72 0.53 7.20
CA GLU A 249 12.51 -0.09 7.72
C GLU A 249 11.64 -0.65 6.60
N ILE A 250 11.13 -1.86 6.79
CA ILE A 250 10.36 -2.61 5.78
C ILE A 250 8.95 -2.99 6.25
N ASP A 251 8.41 -2.30 7.25
CA ASP A 251 7.09 -2.59 7.86
C ASP A 251 5.94 -2.60 6.85
N ALA A 252 5.99 -1.72 5.83
CA ALA A 252 5.00 -1.65 4.76
C ALA A 252 4.89 -2.95 3.94
N LEU A 253 5.91 -3.84 4.00
CA LEU A 253 5.91 -5.11 3.27
C LEU A 253 5.17 -6.25 3.99
N ALA A 254 4.86 -6.12 5.30
CA ALA A 254 4.36 -7.22 6.11
C ALA A 254 3.07 -7.88 5.59
N GLY A 255 2.19 -7.09 4.96
CA GLY A 255 0.93 -7.57 4.41
C GLY A 255 1.00 -8.14 2.98
N LEU A 256 2.14 -8.04 2.29
CA LEU A 256 2.28 -8.36 0.88
C LEU A 256 2.48 -9.86 0.63
N THR A 257 1.63 -10.68 1.22
CA THR A 257 1.71 -12.15 1.29
C THR A 257 1.69 -12.88 -0.05
N LYS A 258 1.40 -12.17 -1.16
CA LYS A 258 1.47 -12.71 -2.53
C LYS A 258 2.86 -12.61 -3.17
N LEU A 259 3.81 -11.91 -2.52
CA LEU A 259 5.18 -11.80 -3.02
C LEU A 259 5.81 -13.18 -3.20
N ALA A 260 6.29 -13.43 -4.41
CA ALA A 260 7.04 -14.61 -4.81
C ALA A 260 8.52 -14.29 -5.06
N LYS A 261 8.83 -13.04 -5.46
CA LYS A 261 10.18 -12.53 -5.65
C LYS A 261 10.33 -11.17 -4.99
N LEU A 262 11.36 -11.02 -4.16
CA LEU A 262 11.66 -9.78 -3.47
C LEU A 262 13.16 -9.49 -3.57
N ALA A 263 13.51 -8.32 -4.10
CA ALA A 263 14.88 -7.83 -4.14
C ALA A 263 14.99 -6.53 -3.34
N LEU A 264 15.89 -6.55 -2.35
CA LEU A 264 16.18 -5.48 -1.39
C LEU A 264 17.70 -5.28 -1.26
N GLU A 265 18.48 -5.72 -2.25
CA GLU A 265 19.95 -5.60 -2.24
C GLU A 265 20.40 -4.13 -2.22
N ASN A 266 21.54 -3.84 -1.59
CA ASN A 266 22.08 -2.49 -1.47
C ASN A 266 21.10 -1.52 -0.80
N ASN A 267 20.83 -1.75 0.48
CA ASN A 267 20.03 -0.90 1.37
C ASN A 267 20.67 -0.91 2.78
N ASP A 268 20.02 -0.29 3.77
CA ASP A 268 20.50 -0.21 5.15
C ASP A 268 19.62 -1.04 6.12
N ILE A 269 19.08 -2.18 5.65
CA ILE A 269 18.14 -2.99 6.42
C ILE A 269 18.87 -3.78 7.51
N ILE A 270 18.32 -3.75 8.72
CA ILE A 270 18.81 -4.50 9.88
C ILE A 270 17.83 -5.61 10.28
N SER A 271 16.52 -5.32 10.25
CA SER A 271 15.47 -6.19 10.76
C SER A 271 14.63 -6.80 9.63
N LEU A 272 14.41 -8.12 9.71
CA LEU A 272 13.61 -8.88 8.75
C LEU A 272 12.21 -9.23 9.27
N GLY A 273 11.81 -8.72 10.45
CA GLY A 273 10.53 -9.06 11.09
C GLY A 273 9.31 -9.04 10.16
N PRO A 274 9.13 -7.98 9.36
CA PRO A 274 8.03 -7.88 8.38
C PRO A 274 8.00 -8.98 7.31
N LEU A 275 9.09 -9.70 7.05
CA LEU A 275 9.13 -10.75 6.04
C LEU A 275 8.59 -12.10 6.53
N SER A 276 8.36 -12.26 7.84
CA SER A 276 8.08 -13.56 8.48
C SER A 276 6.85 -14.29 7.93
N ASP A 277 5.81 -13.56 7.52
CA ASP A 277 4.57 -14.11 6.99
C ASP A 277 4.53 -14.21 5.45
N LEU A 278 5.60 -13.82 4.75
CA LEU A 278 5.69 -13.83 3.28
C LEU A 278 6.00 -15.23 2.72
N SER A 279 5.23 -16.22 3.17
CA SER A 279 5.40 -17.65 2.90
C SER A 279 5.36 -18.07 1.42
N ASN A 280 4.94 -17.17 0.51
CA ASN A 280 4.99 -17.40 -0.93
C ASN A 280 6.34 -17.07 -1.58
N LEU A 281 7.28 -16.47 -0.84
CA LEU A 281 8.60 -16.15 -1.36
C LEU A 281 9.33 -17.40 -1.86
N THR A 282 9.79 -17.31 -3.09
CA THR A 282 10.61 -18.32 -3.77
C THR A 282 12.02 -17.80 -4.06
N GLN A 283 12.18 -16.49 -4.20
CA GLN A 283 13.46 -15.82 -4.41
C GLN A 283 13.54 -14.58 -3.54
N LEU A 284 14.63 -14.45 -2.80
CA LEU A 284 14.89 -13.31 -1.92
C LEU A 284 16.33 -12.85 -2.06
N SER A 285 16.52 -11.57 -2.39
CA SER A 285 17.84 -10.91 -2.45
C SER A 285 17.93 -9.84 -1.36
N LEU A 286 18.88 -10.00 -0.44
CA LEU A 286 19.11 -9.16 0.73
C LEU A 286 20.60 -8.80 0.89
N ASN A 287 21.36 -8.85 -0.20
CA ASN A 287 22.80 -8.57 -0.18
C ASN A 287 23.09 -7.12 0.15
N ASP A 288 24.29 -6.82 0.64
CA ASP A 288 24.72 -5.45 0.93
C ASP A 288 23.70 -4.74 1.84
N ASN A 289 23.49 -5.31 3.02
CA ASN A 289 22.65 -4.79 4.09
C ASN A 289 23.38 -4.99 5.44
N GLN A 290 22.69 -4.80 6.57
CA GLN A 290 23.25 -4.88 7.92
C GLN A 290 22.57 -5.97 8.75
N ILE A 291 22.20 -7.08 8.09
CA ILE A 291 21.41 -8.15 8.69
C ILE A 291 22.30 -9.08 9.51
N ALA A 292 21.90 -9.36 10.76
CA ALA A 292 22.53 -10.35 11.62
C ALA A 292 21.56 -11.49 12.02
N ASP A 293 20.26 -11.20 12.14
CA ASP A 293 19.24 -12.15 12.58
C ASP A 293 18.41 -12.67 11.41
N LEU A 294 18.49 -13.99 11.17
CA LEU A 294 17.73 -14.70 10.14
C LEU A 294 16.45 -15.35 10.68
N GLY A 295 16.13 -15.20 11.98
CA GLY A 295 14.95 -15.77 12.61
C GLY A 295 13.65 -15.59 11.81
N PRO A 296 13.35 -14.39 11.29
CA PRO A 296 12.16 -14.16 10.47
C PRO A 296 12.08 -15.02 9.18
N LEU A 297 13.20 -15.56 8.69
CA LEU A 297 13.21 -16.38 7.46
C LEU A 297 12.86 -17.85 7.71
N SER A 298 12.81 -18.32 8.96
CA SER A 298 12.72 -19.77 9.26
C SER A 298 11.45 -20.45 8.74
N GLY A 299 10.37 -19.68 8.55
CA GLY A 299 9.10 -20.17 8.04
C GLY A 299 8.96 -20.15 6.51
N LEU A 300 9.92 -19.57 5.79
CA LEU A 300 9.83 -19.31 4.35
C LEU A 300 10.20 -20.53 3.50
N SER A 301 9.57 -21.66 3.80
CA SER A 301 9.86 -22.99 3.25
C SER A 301 9.75 -23.13 1.73
N ARG A 302 9.18 -22.14 1.02
CA ARG A 302 9.10 -22.10 -0.45
C ARG A 302 10.33 -21.46 -1.10
N LEU A 303 11.25 -20.91 -0.32
CA LEU A 303 12.48 -20.33 -0.85
C LEU A 303 13.30 -21.38 -1.61
N THR A 304 13.68 -20.99 -2.83
CA THR A 304 14.52 -21.78 -3.74
C THR A 304 15.86 -21.11 -3.97
N THR A 305 15.93 -19.79 -3.85
CA THR A 305 17.15 -19.01 -3.99
C THR A 305 17.18 -17.89 -2.95
N LEU A 306 18.28 -17.81 -2.21
CA LEU A 306 18.49 -16.81 -1.18
C LEU A 306 19.89 -16.19 -1.32
N TYR A 307 19.92 -14.87 -1.52
CA TYR A 307 21.16 -14.10 -1.56
C TYR A 307 21.24 -13.22 -0.30
N LEU A 308 22.30 -13.40 0.47
CA LEU A 308 22.58 -12.76 1.76
C LEU A 308 24.06 -12.33 1.87
N TRP A 309 24.75 -12.11 0.75
CA TRP A 309 26.17 -11.76 0.80
C TRP A 309 26.39 -10.32 1.29
N ASN A 310 27.55 -10.07 1.91
CA ASN A 310 27.90 -8.80 2.54
C ASN A 310 26.86 -8.34 3.58
N ASN A 311 26.79 -9.07 4.68
CA ASN A 311 25.93 -8.81 5.85
C ASN A 311 26.72 -9.13 7.14
N GLU A 312 26.04 -9.19 8.29
CA GLU A 312 26.66 -9.46 9.61
C GLU A 312 26.24 -10.82 10.20
N ILE A 313 25.94 -11.81 9.35
CA ILE A 313 25.37 -13.10 9.76
C ILE A 313 26.42 -13.96 10.44
N VAL A 314 26.01 -14.59 11.55
CA VAL A 314 26.81 -15.58 12.30
C VAL A 314 26.04 -16.91 12.43
N ASP A 315 24.74 -16.85 12.73
CA ASP A 315 23.91 -18.02 13.01
C ASP A 315 23.06 -18.42 11.79
N LEU A 316 23.20 -19.68 11.36
CA LEU A 316 22.46 -20.27 10.26
C LEU A 316 21.33 -21.21 10.71
N ALA A 317 21.11 -21.39 12.03
CA ALA A 317 20.05 -22.25 12.56
C ALA A 317 18.66 -21.97 11.95
N PRO A 318 18.26 -20.69 11.71
CA PRO A 318 16.97 -20.39 11.07
C PRO A 318 16.80 -20.98 9.66
N LEU A 319 17.90 -21.27 8.95
CA LEU A 319 17.84 -21.80 7.58
C LEU A 319 17.68 -23.33 7.51
N SER A 320 17.83 -24.03 8.62
CA SER A 320 17.96 -25.50 8.68
C SER A 320 16.78 -26.30 8.08
N GLU A 321 15.58 -25.70 8.05
CA GLU A 321 14.37 -26.33 7.51
C GLU A 321 13.95 -25.80 6.12
N LEU A 322 14.75 -24.94 5.49
CA LEU A 322 14.48 -24.40 4.16
C LEU A 322 14.89 -25.37 3.04
N ARG A 323 14.35 -26.60 3.09
CA ARG A 323 14.77 -27.76 2.30
C ARG A 323 14.62 -27.59 0.78
N ASN A 324 13.84 -26.61 0.33
CA ASN A 324 13.65 -26.31 -1.09
C ASN A 324 14.76 -25.43 -1.68
N LEU A 325 15.71 -24.96 -0.87
CA LEU A 325 16.83 -24.16 -1.35
C LEU A 325 17.68 -24.94 -2.35
N THR A 326 17.89 -24.32 -3.49
CA THR A 326 18.78 -24.78 -4.58
C THR A 326 19.99 -23.88 -4.76
N GLY A 327 19.88 -22.61 -4.36
CA GLY A 327 20.98 -21.64 -4.33
C GLY A 327 20.98 -20.85 -3.02
N LEU A 328 22.11 -20.84 -2.33
CA LEU A 328 22.33 -20.09 -1.10
C LEU A 328 23.68 -19.38 -1.16
N TYR A 329 23.67 -18.05 -1.09
CA TYR A 329 24.86 -17.22 -1.27
C TYR A 329 25.06 -16.33 -0.04
N LEU A 330 26.10 -16.62 0.74
CA LEU A 330 26.40 -16.06 2.06
C LEU A 330 27.83 -15.49 2.13
N TYR A 331 28.40 -15.08 0.98
CA TYR A 331 29.75 -14.52 0.95
C TYR A 331 29.88 -13.28 1.86
N PHE A 332 31.07 -12.99 2.37
CA PHE A 332 31.32 -11.79 3.18
C PHE A 332 30.38 -11.69 4.40
N ASN A 333 30.42 -12.69 5.26
CA ASN A 333 29.71 -12.71 6.53
C ASN A 333 30.70 -13.11 7.66
N ARG A 334 30.19 -13.51 8.83
CA ARG A 334 30.99 -13.90 9.99
C ARG A 334 30.64 -15.33 10.45
N ILE A 335 30.30 -16.20 9.49
CA ILE A 335 29.83 -17.56 9.75
C ILE A 335 31.00 -18.45 10.16
N VAL A 336 30.79 -19.23 11.22
CA VAL A 336 31.74 -20.25 11.70
C VAL A 336 31.13 -21.65 11.57
N ASP A 337 29.86 -21.81 11.97
CA ASP A 337 29.16 -23.08 12.00
C ASP A 337 28.20 -23.22 10.82
N ILE A 338 28.45 -24.22 9.97
CA ILE A 338 27.60 -24.58 8.84
C ILE A 338 26.80 -25.87 9.07
N THR A 339 26.83 -26.44 10.27
CA THR A 339 26.03 -27.61 10.66
C THR A 339 24.53 -27.47 10.31
N PRO A 340 23.90 -26.29 10.48
CA PRO A 340 22.50 -26.11 10.08
C PRO A 340 22.20 -26.41 8.60
N LEU A 341 23.19 -26.37 7.72
CA LEU A 341 23.01 -26.61 6.29
C LEU A 341 22.93 -28.10 5.91
N ALA A 342 23.25 -29.02 6.82
CA ALA A 342 23.42 -30.45 6.53
C ALA A 342 22.18 -31.15 5.91
N ASN A 343 20.98 -30.58 6.10
CA ASN A 343 19.72 -31.13 5.58
C ASN A 343 19.23 -30.48 4.28
N LEU A 344 19.96 -29.51 3.72
CA LEU A 344 19.57 -28.78 2.52
C LEU A 344 19.99 -29.53 1.23
N GLN A 345 19.48 -30.76 1.09
CA GLN A 345 19.94 -31.75 0.10
C GLN A 345 19.73 -31.34 -1.36
N HIS A 346 18.92 -30.32 -1.63
CA HIS A 346 18.66 -29.78 -2.97
C HIS A 346 19.60 -28.63 -3.37
N LEU A 347 20.53 -28.22 -2.50
CA LEU A 347 21.51 -27.18 -2.83
C LEU A 347 22.40 -27.61 -4.00
N THR A 348 22.39 -26.79 -5.04
CA THR A 348 23.22 -26.92 -6.24
C THR A 348 24.29 -25.84 -6.32
N GLY A 349 24.02 -24.66 -5.75
CA GLY A 349 24.96 -23.56 -5.60
C GLY A 349 25.06 -23.13 -4.15
N LEU A 350 26.28 -23.13 -3.59
CA LEU A 350 26.55 -22.70 -2.22
C LEU A 350 27.75 -21.75 -2.20
N GLY A 351 27.48 -20.50 -1.86
CA GLY A 351 28.49 -19.46 -1.69
C GLY A 351 28.78 -19.21 -0.22
N LEU A 352 29.99 -19.52 0.23
CA LEU A 352 30.44 -19.36 1.62
C LEU A 352 31.81 -18.67 1.71
N SER A 353 32.36 -18.16 0.61
CA SER A 353 33.66 -17.48 0.63
C SER A 353 33.64 -16.25 1.56
N TRP A 354 34.80 -15.85 2.08
CA TRP A 354 34.93 -14.72 3.01
C TRP A 354 34.09 -14.89 4.28
N ASN A 355 34.33 -15.98 4.99
CA ASN A 355 33.74 -16.31 6.29
C ASN A 355 34.84 -16.81 7.25
N GLN A 356 34.46 -17.49 8.33
CA GLN A 356 35.37 -18.01 9.37
C GLN A 356 35.19 -19.52 9.58
N ILE A 357 34.83 -20.24 8.52
CA ILE A 357 34.48 -21.66 8.56
C ILE A 357 35.75 -22.49 8.70
N ILE A 358 35.69 -23.52 9.56
CA ILE A 358 36.77 -24.50 9.77
C ILE A 358 36.29 -25.91 9.41
N ASP A 359 35.09 -26.27 9.87
CA ASP A 359 34.54 -27.62 9.74
C ASP A 359 33.59 -27.72 8.53
N LEU A 360 33.85 -28.67 7.64
CA LEU A 360 33.07 -28.95 6.44
C LEU A 360 32.16 -30.19 6.55
N ALA A 361 32.03 -30.81 7.72
CA ALA A 361 31.29 -32.06 7.91
C ALA A 361 29.85 -31.99 7.36
N ALA A 362 29.19 -30.85 7.52
CA ALA A 362 27.84 -30.59 7.02
C ALA A 362 27.70 -30.77 5.49
N LEU A 363 28.79 -30.57 4.74
CA LEU A 363 28.78 -30.63 3.28
C LEU A 363 28.86 -32.06 2.73
N SER A 364 29.27 -33.05 3.54
CA SER A 364 29.44 -34.45 3.10
C SER A 364 28.15 -35.08 2.56
N GLY A 365 26.98 -34.66 3.08
CA GLY A 365 25.66 -35.15 2.66
C GLY A 365 24.99 -34.36 1.54
N LEU A 366 25.56 -33.22 1.13
CA LEU A 366 24.96 -32.31 0.14
C LEU A 366 25.34 -32.75 -1.28
N THR A 367 24.76 -33.87 -1.69
CA THR A 367 25.11 -34.57 -2.94
C THR A 367 24.60 -33.92 -4.23
N SER A 368 23.81 -32.85 -4.14
CA SER A 368 23.35 -32.08 -5.31
C SER A 368 24.25 -30.89 -5.66
N LEU A 369 25.31 -30.63 -4.87
CA LEU A 369 26.18 -29.47 -5.05
C LEU A 369 26.91 -29.55 -6.40
N SER A 370 26.90 -28.45 -7.15
CA SER A 370 27.64 -28.28 -8.40
C SER A 370 28.58 -27.09 -8.42
N ARG A 371 28.28 -26.07 -7.61
CA ARG A 371 29.11 -24.88 -7.44
C ARG A 371 29.25 -24.61 -5.96
N LEU A 372 30.48 -24.74 -5.46
CA LEU A 372 30.82 -24.54 -4.07
C LEU A 372 31.97 -23.55 -3.97
N TYR A 373 31.73 -22.45 -3.29
CA TYR A 373 32.72 -21.40 -3.12
C TYR A 373 33.06 -21.27 -1.64
N LEU A 374 34.30 -21.60 -1.28
CA LEU A 374 34.80 -21.66 0.10
C LEU A 374 36.06 -20.80 0.31
N ASP A 375 36.40 -19.94 -0.64
CA ASP A 375 37.61 -19.11 -0.55
C ASP A 375 37.64 -18.24 0.70
N HIS A 376 38.82 -17.86 1.17
CA HIS A 376 38.97 -16.95 2.31
C HIS A 376 38.18 -17.42 3.55
N ASN A 377 38.47 -18.65 3.99
CA ASN A 377 37.96 -19.22 5.24
C ASN A 377 39.14 -19.70 6.11
N GLN A 378 38.87 -20.52 7.12
CA GLN A 378 39.87 -21.08 8.03
C GLN A 378 39.94 -22.61 7.90
N ILE A 379 39.70 -23.12 6.70
CA ILE A 379 39.62 -24.56 6.41
C ILE A 379 41.02 -25.15 6.36
N VAL A 380 41.22 -26.24 7.11
CA VAL A 380 42.47 -27.01 7.14
C VAL A 380 42.30 -28.47 6.69
N ASP A 381 41.06 -28.95 6.62
CA ASP A 381 40.69 -30.33 6.27
C ASP A 381 39.51 -30.32 5.29
N ILE A 382 39.71 -30.94 4.13
CA ILE A 382 38.71 -31.05 3.06
C ILE A 382 38.25 -32.50 2.84
N SER A 383 38.61 -33.43 3.71
CA SER A 383 38.15 -34.82 3.66
C SER A 383 36.61 -34.97 3.66
N PRO A 384 35.80 -34.05 4.24
CA PRO A 384 34.34 -34.08 4.06
C PRO A 384 33.90 -33.86 2.60
N LEU A 385 34.65 -33.10 1.80
CA LEU A 385 34.37 -32.91 0.38
C LEU A 385 34.69 -34.18 -0.42
N VAL A 386 35.78 -34.87 -0.07
CA VAL A 386 36.11 -36.19 -0.65
C VAL A 386 35.01 -37.21 -0.32
N SER A 387 34.47 -37.15 0.90
CA SER A 387 33.38 -38.01 1.36
C SER A 387 32.02 -37.68 0.74
N ASN A 388 31.86 -36.49 0.14
CA ASN A 388 30.66 -36.13 -0.60
C ASN A 388 30.62 -36.93 -1.91
N ALA A 389 29.73 -37.91 -1.97
CA ALA A 389 29.59 -38.80 -3.13
C ALA A 389 28.96 -38.14 -4.37
N GLY A 390 28.43 -36.92 -4.24
CA GLY A 390 27.80 -36.17 -5.32
C GLY A 390 28.75 -35.31 -6.14
N LEU A 391 29.85 -34.83 -5.57
CA LEU A 391 30.81 -33.96 -6.27
C LEU A 391 31.56 -34.70 -7.40
N ASP A 392 31.25 -34.47 -8.66
CA ASP A 392 31.83 -35.21 -9.78
C ASP A 392 32.22 -34.34 -10.97
N GLN A 393 32.02 -34.85 -12.18
CA GLN A 393 32.48 -34.23 -13.41
C GLN A 393 31.69 -32.93 -13.65
N ASP A 394 32.42 -31.85 -13.92
CA ASP A 394 31.89 -30.50 -14.20
C ASP A 394 31.46 -29.70 -12.95
N ASP A 395 31.63 -30.26 -11.75
CA ASP A 395 31.44 -29.52 -10.51
C ASP A 395 32.65 -28.63 -10.20
N ILE A 396 32.38 -27.50 -9.55
CA ILE A 396 33.37 -26.46 -9.26
C ILE A 396 33.48 -26.27 -7.76
N VAL A 397 34.70 -26.35 -7.24
CA VAL A 397 35.04 -26.12 -5.83
C VAL A 397 36.17 -25.10 -5.75
N HIS A 398 35.89 -23.93 -5.17
CA HIS A 398 36.89 -22.89 -4.91
C HIS A 398 37.35 -22.95 -3.45
N LEU A 399 38.66 -23.05 -3.22
CA LEU A 399 39.28 -23.25 -1.90
C LEU A 399 40.43 -22.28 -1.62
N GLN A 400 40.59 -21.24 -2.44
CA GLN A 400 41.70 -20.31 -2.35
C GLN A 400 41.75 -19.64 -0.98
N GLU A 401 42.93 -19.22 -0.56
CA GLU A 401 43.10 -18.38 0.65
C GLU A 401 42.52 -19.04 1.91
N ASN A 402 42.65 -20.37 2.00
CA ASN A 402 42.45 -21.17 3.20
C ASN A 402 43.81 -21.65 3.74
N PRO A 403 43.96 -21.84 5.06
CA PRO A 403 45.18 -22.36 5.68
C PRO A 403 45.39 -23.87 5.46
N LEU A 404 45.16 -24.35 4.23
CA LEU A 404 45.36 -25.75 3.85
C LEU A 404 46.85 -26.10 3.87
N PRO A 405 47.25 -27.27 4.41
CA PRO A 405 48.62 -27.74 4.31
C PRO A 405 48.93 -28.11 2.85
N LEU A 406 49.74 -27.32 2.16
CA LEU A 406 50.07 -27.51 0.73
C LEU A 406 51.49 -28.06 0.50
N GLU A 407 52.15 -28.56 1.54
CA GLU A 407 53.43 -29.23 1.40
C GLU A 407 53.29 -30.60 0.69
N PRO A 408 54.26 -31.00 -0.16
CA PRO A 408 54.21 -32.29 -0.86
C PRO A 408 53.94 -33.48 0.09
N GLY A 409 52.85 -34.21 -0.18
CA GLY A 409 52.42 -35.36 0.62
C GLY A 409 51.45 -35.03 1.76
N SER A 410 51.03 -33.78 1.91
CA SER A 410 49.99 -33.40 2.86
C SER A 410 48.64 -34.08 2.55
N PRO A 411 47.78 -34.27 3.57
CA PRO A 411 46.41 -34.77 3.35
C PRO A 411 45.59 -33.89 2.39
N ALA A 412 45.70 -32.55 2.51
CA ALA A 412 44.93 -31.66 1.65
C ALA A 412 45.32 -31.76 0.17
N LEU A 413 46.61 -31.88 -0.17
CA LEU A 413 47.02 -32.13 -1.56
C LEU A 413 46.49 -33.47 -2.09
N HIS A 414 46.48 -34.51 -1.24
CA HIS A 414 45.92 -35.81 -1.61
C HIS A 414 44.42 -35.71 -1.88
N ASP A 415 43.67 -35.08 -0.97
CA ASP A 415 42.22 -34.93 -1.08
C ASP A 415 41.82 -34.07 -2.30
N MET A 416 42.56 -32.99 -2.59
CA MET A 416 42.37 -32.20 -3.82
C MET A 416 42.62 -33.03 -5.08
N GLN A 417 43.65 -33.89 -5.08
CA GLN A 417 43.88 -34.81 -6.20
C GLN A 417 42.74 -35.82 -6.35
N VAL A 418 42.20 -36.36 -5.25
CA VAL A 418 41.05 -37.27 -5.29
C VAL A 418 39.82 -36.60 -5.90
N LEU A 419 39.56 -35.34 -5.57
CA LEU A 419 38.48 -34.56 -6.19
C LEU A 419 38.73 -34.33 -7.69
N ARG A 420 39.95 -33.93 -8.08
CA ARG A 420 40.34 -33.74 -9.48
C ARG A 420 40.22 -35.02 -10.30
N ASP A 421 40.59 -36.17 -9.73
CA ASP A 421 40.47 -37.48 -10.37
C ASP A 421 39.00 -37.88 -10.61
N ARG A 422 38.06 -37.30 -9.86
CA ARG A 422 36.61 -37.44 -10.07
C ARG A 422 36.05 -36.48 -11.13
N GLY A 423 36.87 -35.58 -11.66
CA GLY A 423 36.46 -34.57 -12.65
C GLY A 423 36.02 -33.23 -12.05
N VAL A 424 36.19 -33.05 -10.73
CA VAL A 424 35.88 -31.78 -10.05
C VAL A 424 36.94 -30.73 -10.41
N ALA A 425 36.50 -29.55 -10.84
CA ALA A 425 37.35 -28.39 -11.02
C ALA A 425 37.66 -27.76 -9.65
N VAL A 426 38.80 -28.14 -9.07
CA VAL A 426 39.31 -27.57 -7.82
C VAL A 426 40.20 -26.37 -8.13
N ASP A 427 39.74 -25.18 -7.77
CA ASP A 427 40.50 -23.94 -7.82
C ASP A 427 41.19 -23.69 -6.47
N ASP A 428 42.49 -23.93 -6.46
CA ASP A 428 43.41 -23.78 -5.32
C ASP A 428 44.59 -22.85 -5.64
N SER A 429 44.51 -22.10 -6.76
CA SER A 429 45.60 -21.22 -7.17
C SER A 429 45.65 -19.97 -6.29
N ALA A 430 46.82 -19.67 -5.72
CA ALA A 430 47.06 -18.36 -5.13
C ALA A 430 47.16 -17.34 -6.27
N GLU A 431 46.39 -16.26 -6.24
CA GLU A 431 46.66 -15.12 -7.12
C GLU A 431 48.07 -14.58 -6.78
N GLU A 432 48.98 -14.60 -7.76
CA GLU A 432 50.34 -14.02 -7.68
C GLU A 432 50.33 -12.48 -7.69
#